data_AF-A0A257XRN2-F1
#
_entry.id   AF-A0A257XRN2-F1
#
_cell.length_a   1.000
_cell.length_b   1.000
_cell.length_c   1.000
_cell.angle_alpha   90.00
_cell.angle_beta   90.00
_cell.angle_gamma   90.00
#
_symmetry.space_group_name_H-M   'P 1'
#
loop_
_entity.id
_entity.type
_entity.pdbx_description
1 polymer ?
#
loop_
_entity_poly.entity_id
_entity_poly.type
_entity_poly.pdbx_seq_one_letter_code
_entity_poly.pdbx_strand_id
1 'polypeptide(L)'
;MAIGWLMVLQSVPWADVIKNAPKLADGAKKLWDAVAGAPAQPVAASPASDAAPGSPNLAALEARTLALEAAVSDLHNQMFASSELIKALAEQNTQLVQRVEANRVRVVWLSAATGVFLLVAIAAWLR
;
A
#
# COMPACT_ATOMS: atom_id res chain seq x y z
N MET A 1 -13.47 19.00 -15.45
CA MET A 1 -13.87 18.17 -14.30
C MET A 1 -12.71 17.41 -13.62
N ALA A 2 -11.47 17.48 -14.12
CA ALA A 2 -10.31 16.77 -13.54
C ALA A 2 -9.49 17.57 -12.50
N ILE A 3 -9.95 18.76 -12.07
CA ILE A 3 -9.20 19.63 -11.15
C ILE A 3 -9.61 19.39 -9.68
N GLY A 4 -10.79 18.78 -9.43
CA GLY A 4 -11.30 18.55 -8.08
C GLY A 4 -10.45 17.61 -7.22
N TRP A 5 -9.81 16.59 -7.82
CA TRP A 5 -9.01 15.61 -7.07
C TRP A 5 -7.69 16.19 -6.55
N LEU A 6 -7.08 17.13 -7.27
CA LEU A 6 -5.88 17.84 -6.83
C LEU A 6 -6.17 18.73 -5.62
N MET A 7 -7.35 19.37 -5.60
CA MET A 7 -7.79 20.21 -4.48
C MET A 7 -8.02 19.38 -3.20
N VAL A 8 -8.56 18.17 -3.36
CA VAL A 8 -8.71 17.20 -2.26
C VAL A 8 -7.35 16.71 -1.77
N LEU A 9 -6.38 16.43 -2.66
CA LEU A 9 -5.03 16.05 -2.24
C LEU A 9 -4.29 17.15 -1.47
N GLN A 10 -4.55 18.40 -1.81
CA GLN A 10 -3.92 19.54 -1.14
C GLN A 10 -4.56 19.84 0.22
N SER A 11 -5.83 19.49 0.43
CA SER A 11 -6.50 19.64 1.73
C SER A 11 -6.11 18.58 2.75
N VAL A 12 -5.43 17.52 2.32
CA VAL A 12 -4.92 16.47 3.21
C VAL A 12 -3.71 17.00 4.01
N PRO A 13 -3.72 16.89 5.34
CA PRO A 13 -2.59 17.30 6.19
C PRO A 13 -1.44 16.28 6.10
N TRP A 14 -0.64 16.39 5.04
CA TRP A 14 0.49 15.49 4.77
C TRP A 14 1.49 15.40 5.94
N ALA A 15 1.65 16.47 6.72
CA ALA A 15 2.50 16.47 7.91
C ALA A 15 2.03 15.46 8.97
N ASP A 16 0.72 15.32 9.18
CA ASP A 16 0.15 14.38 10.14
C ASP A 16 0.10 12.95 9.58
N VAL A 17 -0.08 12.82 8.26
CA VAL A 17 0.03 11.53 7.55
C VAL A 17 1.44 10.96 7.68
N ILE A 18 2.48 11.79 7.50
CA ILE A 18 3.89 11.35 7.61
C ILE A 18 4.24 11.01 9.06
N LYS A 19 3.78 11.80 10.04
CA LYS A 19 4.02 11.51 11.47
C LYS A 19 3.39 10.18 11.91
N ASN A 20 2.22 9.85 11.39
CA ASN A 20 1.50 8.62 11.74
C ASN A 20 1.77 7.46 10.76
N ALA A 21 2.56 7.66 9.71
CA ALA A 21 2.89 6.67 8.69
C ALA A 21 3.31 5.29 9.25
N PRO A 22 4.17 5.16 10.28
CA PRO A 22 4.51 3.85 10.82
C PRO A 22 3.29 3.12 11.41
N LYS A 23 2.40 3.83 12.12
CA LYS A 23 1.16 3.24 12.66
C LYS A 23 0.17 2.85 11.56
N LEU A 24 0.09 3.63 10.47
CA LEU A 24 -0.74 3.29 9.32
C LEU A 24 -0.19 2.06 8.58
N ALA A 25 1.13 1.96 8.43
CA ALA A 25 1.79 0.80 7.83
C ALA A 25 1.55 -0.46 8.66
N ASP A 26 1.69 -0.38 9.99
CA ASP A 26 1.40 -1.48 10.90
C ASP A 26 -0.09 -1.90 10.86
N GLY A 27 -0.99 -0.91 10.81
CA GLY A 27 -2.43 -1.15 10.70
C GLY A 27 -2.83 -1.84 9.38
N ALA A 28 -2.28 -1.36 8.26
CA ALA A 28 -2.48 -1.96 6.95
C ALA A 28 -1.90 -3.37 6.87
N LYS A 29 -0.69 -3.57 7.43
CA LYS A 29 -0.05 -4.89 7.50
C LYS A 29 -0.86 -5.87 8.36
N LYS A 30 -1.40 -5.43 9.49
CA LYS A 30 -2.25 -6.27 10.35
C LYS A 30 -3.56 -6.67 9.66
N LEU A 31 -4.17 -5.77 8.89
CA LEU A 31 -5.36 -6.08 8.09
C LEU A 31 -5.02 -7.07 6.97
N TRP A 32 -3.86 -6.87 6.33
CA TRP A 32 -3.38 -7.75 5.27
C TRP A 32 -3.05 -9.15 5.79
N ASP A 33 -2.32 -9.26 6.90
CA ASP A 33 -2.00 -10.53 7.54
C ASP A 33 -3.26 -11.24 8.05
N ALA A 34 -4.30 -10.50 8.47
CA ALA A 34 -5.60 -11.06 8.84
C ALA A 34 -6.38 -11.63 7.63
N VAL A 35 -6.27 -11.00 6.45
CA VAL A 35 -6.91 -11.46 5.22
C VAL A 35 -6.10 -12.58 4.55
N ALA A 36 -4.77 -12.51 4.59
CA ALA A 36 -3.86 -13.51 4.03
C ALA A 36 -3.75 -14.77 4.91
N GLY A 37 -3.92 -14.62 6.22
CA GLY A 37 -3.84 -15.71 7.20
C GLY A 37 -5.18 -16.34 7.56
N ALA A 38 -6.31 -15.80 7.10
CA ALA A 38 -7.62 -16.43 7.29
C ALA A 38 -7.76 -17.61 6.31
N PRO A 39 -7.70 -18.88 6.76
CA PRO A 39 -8.13 -19.98 5.91
C PRO A 39 -9.62 -19.75 5.61
N ALA A 40 -10.00 -19.92 4.34
CA ALA A 40 -11.40 -19.92 3.94
C ALA A 40 -12.17 -20.85 4.88
N GLN A 41 -12.93 -20.27 5.80
CA GLN A 41 -13.63 -21.03 6.81
C GLN A 41 -14.70 -21.83 6.04
N PRO A 42 -14.67 -23.18 6.08
CA PRO A 42 -15.69 -23.96 5.42
C PRO A 42 -17.00 -23.58 6.09
N VAL A 43 -17.91 -23.00 5.30
CA VAL A 43 -19.25 -22.66 5.78
C VAL A 43 -19.83 -23.94 6.38
N ALA A 44 -20.16 -23.90 7.67
CA ALA A 44 -20.70 -25.05 8.36
C ALA A 44 -21.95 -25.51 7.61
N ALA A 45 -21.88 -26.69 7.01
CA ALA A 45 -23.02 -27.32 6.37
C ALA A 45 -24.15 -27.44 7.41
N SER A 46 -25.26 -26.73 7.16
CA SER A 46 -26.50 -26.93 7.92
C SER A 46 -26.99 -28.36 7.67
N PRO A 47 -27.46 -29.09 8.69
CA PRO A 47 -27.93 -30.45 8.51
C PRO A 47 -29.28 -30.45 7.78
N ALA A 48 -29.26 -31.11 6.62
CA ALA A 48 -30.33 -31.86 5.96
C ALA A 48 -31.72 -31.23 5.78
N SER A 49 -32.18 -31.21 4.54
CA SER A 49 -33.56 -31.61 4.23
C SER A 49 -33.57 -32.39 2.92
N ASP A 50 -34.11 -33.60 3.02
CA ASP A 50 -34.37 -34.55 1.94
C ASP A 50 -34.96 -33.90 0.69
N ALA A 51 -34.35 -34.17 -0.47
CA ALA A 51 -35.05 -34.10 -1.77
C ALA A 51 -34.35 -34.96 -2.82
N ALA A 52 -34.85 -36.20 -2.95
CA ALA A 52 -34.95 -37.10 -4.12
C ALA A 52 -33.77 -37.25 -5.13
N PRO A 53 -33.49 -38.50 -5.58
CA PRO A 53 -32.43 -38.79 -6.54
C PRO A 53 -32.84 -38.34 -7.95
N GLY A 54 -32.10 -37.41 -8.54
CA GLY A 54 -32.16 -37.19 -10.00
C GLY A 54 -32.29 -35.75 -10.49
N SER A 55 -31.88 -34.72 -9.75
CA SER A 55 -31.83 -33.36 -10.29
C SER A 55 -30.47 -33.05 -10.95
N PRO A 56 -30.38 -32.94 -12.30
CA PRO A 56 -29.14 -32.52 -13.01
C PRO A 56 -28.62 -31.14 -12.56
N ASN A 57 -29.42 -30.38 -11.80
CA ASN A 57 -29.04 -29.12 -11.18
C ASN A 57 -27.99 -29.25 -10.07
N LEU A 58 -27.95 -30.34 -9.30
CA LEU A 58 -26.97 -30.48 -8.20
C LEU A 58 -25.55 -30.66 -8.73
N ALA A 59 -25.35 -31.52 -9.74
CA ALA A 59 -24.05 -31.69 -10.40
C ALA A 59 -23.59 -30.40 -11.11
N ALA A 60 -24.53 -29.65 -11.71
CA ALA A 60 -24.22 -28.35 -12.33
C ALA A 60 -23.85 -27.27 -11.29
N LEU A 61 -24.48 -27.30 -10.11
CA LEU A 61 -24.13 -26.46 -8.97
C LEU A 61 -22.74 -26.80 -8.42
N GLU A 62 -22.43 -28.10 -8.28
CA GLU A 62 -21.13 -28.59 -7.81
C GLU A 62 -19.98 -28.24 -8.77
N ALA A 63 -20.23 -28.35 -10.08
CA ALA A 63 -19.27 -27.92 -11.10
C ALA A 63 -19.04 -26.39 -11.07
N ARG A 64 -20.10 -25.61 -10.82
CA ARG A 64 -19.98 -24.15 -10.64
C ARG A 64 -19.22 -23.79 -9.36
N THR A 65 -19.45 -24.49 -8.25
CA THR A 65 -18.72 -24.23 -7.01
C THR A 65 -17.24 -24.57 -7.17
N LEU A 66 -16.90 -25.69 -7.79
CA LEU A 66 -15.50 -26.05 -8.08
C LEU A 66 -14.81 -25.03 -9.01
N ALA A 67 -15.52 -24.53 -10.03
CA ALA A 67 -15.00 -23.50 -10.92
C ALA A 67 -14.78 -22.16 -10.20
N LEU A 68 -15.70 -21.78 -9.30
CA LEU A 68 -15.57 -20.59 -8.46
C LEU A 68 -14.42 -20.74 -7.46
N GLU A 69 -14.23 -21.91 -6.86
CA GLU A 69 -13.14 -22.20 -5.93
C GLU A 69 -11.77 -22.13 -6.62
N ALA A 70 -11.68 -22.68 -7.82
CA ALA A 70 -10.48 -22.57 -8.66
C ALA A 70 -10.16 -21.11 -9.00
N ALA A 71 -11.17 -20.33 -9.42
CA ALA A 71 -11.02 -18.91 -9.74
C ALA A 71 -10.64 -18.07 -8.51
N VAL A 72 -11.18 -18.39 -7.33
CA VAL A 72 -10.81 -17.73 -6.07
C VAL A 72 -9.36 -18.06 -5.70
N SER A 73 -8.92 -19.31 -5.86
CA SER A 73 -7.53 -19.69 -5.59
C SER A 73 -6.55 -18.97 -6.52
N ASP A 74 -6.90 -18.83 -7.80
CA ASP A 74 -6.07 -18.15 -8.79
C ASP A 74 -6.00 -16.65 -8.52
N LEU A 75 -7.14 -16.03 -8.18
CA LEU A 75 -7.18 -14.63 -7.77
C LEU A 75 -6.38 -14.38 -6.48
N HIS A 76 -6.41 -15.32 -5.53
CA HIS A 76 -5.64 -15.25 -4.30
C HIS A 76 -4.12 -15.35 -4.57
N ASN A 77 -3.71 -16.24 -5.48
CA ASN A 77 -2.31 -16.33 -5.94
C ASN A 77 -1.86 -15.04 -6.65
N GLN A 78 -2.71 -14.46 -7.50
CA GLN A 78 -2.44 -13.16 -8.13
C GLN A 78 -2.36 -12.02 -7.09
N MET A 79 -3.16 -12.07 -6.03
CA MET A 79 -3.09 -11.12 -4.92
C MET A 79 -1.76 -11.24 -4.15
N PHE A 80 -1.26 -12.45 -3.93
CA PHE A 80 0.06 -12.65 -3.33
C PHE A 80 1.20 -12.14 -4.22
N ALA A 81 1.14 -12.41 -5.53
CA ALA A 81 2.13 -11.91 -6.49
C ALA A 81 2.15 -10.37 -6.56
N SER A 82 0.98 -9.74 -6.56
CA SER A 82 0.88 -8.26 -6.52
C SER A 82 1.33 -7.67 -5.19
N SER A 83 1.16 -8.39 -4.07
CA SER A 83 1.68 -7.97 -2.76
C SER A 83 3.20 -7.90 -2.72
N GLU A 84 3.88 -8.82 -3.41
CA GLU A 84 5.33 -8.83 -3.52
C GLU A 84 5.84 -7.63 -4.34
N LEU A 85 5.16 -7.28 -5.43
CA LEU A 85 5.47 -6.09 -6.23
C LEU A 85 5.19 -4.79 -5.46
N ILE A 86 4.10 -4.71 -4.69
CA ILE A 86 3.80 -3.56 -3.84
C ILE A 86 4.87 -3.41 -2.75
N LYS A 87 5.32 -4.53 -2.16
CA LYS A 87 6.40 -4.53 -1.18
C LYS A 87 7.73 -4.07 -1.79
N ALA A 88 8.06 -4.53 -3.00
CA ALA A 88 9.24 -4.09 -3.73
C ALA A 88 9.19 -2.59 -4.06
N LEU A 89 8.04 -2.06 -4.48
CA LEU A 89 7.84 -0.63 -4.73
C LEU A 89 7.96 0.20 -3.45
N ALA A 90 7.41 -0.26 -2.33
CA ALA A 90 7.51 0.43 -1.05
C ALA A 90 8.97 0.48 -0.53
N GLU A 91 9.70 -0.63 -0.68
CA GLU A 91 11.12 -0.70 -0.35
C GLU A 91 11.95 0.23 -1.25
N GLN A 92 11.66 0.26 -2.54
CA GLN A 92 12.32 1.15 -3.49
C GLN A 92 12.01 2.62 -3.19
N ASN A 93 10.77 2.95 -2.82
CA ASN A 93 10.39 4.30 -2.43
C ASN A 93 11.11 4.72 -1.14
N THR A 94 11.23 3.83 -0.15
CA THR A 94 11.99 4.07 1.08
C THR A 94 13.45 4.41 0.79
N GLN A 95 14.09 3.67 -0.12
CA GLN A 95 15.47 3.93 -0.53
C GLN A 95 15.61 5.23 -1.32
N LEU A 96 14.63 5.58 -2.17
CA LEU A 96 14.62 6.85 -2.89
C LEU A 96 14.49 8.04 -1.95
N VAL A 97 13.57 7.97 -0.98
CA VAL A 97 13.39 9.01 0.04
C VAL A 97 14.68 9.19 0.86
N GLN A 98 15.31 8.09 1.30
CA GLN A 98 16.60 8.17 2.02
C GLN A 98 17.71 8.85 1.21
N ARG A 99 17.82 8.53 -0.09
CA ARG A 99 18.80 9.16 -0.98
C ARG A 99 18.51 10.66 -1.19
N VAL A 100 17.24 11.02 -1.33
CA VAL A 100 16.81 12.42 -1.45
C VAL A 100 17.10 13.19 -0.16
N GLU A 101 16.84 12.61 1.00
CA GLU A 101 17.11 13.22 2.31
C GLU A 101 18.62 13.51 2.47
N ALA A 102 19.48 12.55 2.13
CA ALA A 102 20.92 12.71 2.18
C ALA A 102 21.44 13.82 1.24
N ASN A 103 20.86 13.91 0.04
CA ASN A 103 21.18 14.99 -0.90
C ASN A 103 20.68 16.34 -0.39
N ARG A 104 19.46 16.39 0.16
CA ARG A 104 18.86 17.60 0.72
C ARG A 104 19.70 18.19 1.85
N VAL A 105 20.20 17.36 2.77
CA VAL A 105 21.09 17.82 3.85
C VAL A 105 22.38 18.44 3.28
N ARG A 106 23.00 17.81 2.27
CA ARG A 106 24.22 18.34 1.63
C ARG A 106 23.97 19.68 0.95
N VAL A 107 22.86 19.81 0.22
CA VAL A 107 22.48 21.05 -0.47
C VAL A 107 22.23 22.18 0.53
N VAL A 108 21.56 21.90 1.66
CA VAL A 108 21.33 22.88 2.73
C VAL A 108 22.64 23.35 3.36
N TRP A 109 23.59 22.43 3.59
CA TRP A 109 24.90 22.78 4.12
C TRP A 109 25.72 23.63 3.15
N LEU A 110 25.73 23.27 1.86
CA LEU A 110 26.42 24.03 0.82
C LEU A 110 25.80 25.42 0.66
N SER A 111 24.47 25.54 0.63
CA SER A 111 23.80 26.83 0.52
C SER A 111 24.04 27.72 1.74
N ALA A 112 24.04 27.14 2.95
CA ALA A 112 24.40 27.85 4.17
C ALA A 112 25.85 28.36 4.12
N ALA A 113 26.80 27.51 3.73
CA ALA A 113 28.21 27.90 3.59
C ALA A 113 28.37 29.04 2.57
N THR A 114 27.77 28.91 1.39
CA THR A 114 27.79 29.97 0.36
C THR A 114 27.16 31.27 0.86
N GLY A 115 26.04 31.19 1.59
CA GLY A 115 25.41 32.36 2.21
C GLY A 115 26.32 33.06 3.21
N VAL A 116 27.00 32.30 4.08
CA VAL A 116 27.98 32.85 5.04
C VAL A 116 29.14 33.52 4.30
N PHE A 117 29.70 32.89 3.27
CA PHE A 117 30.77 33.48 2.46
C PHE A 117 30.35 34.79 1.80
N LEU A 118 29.14 34.85 1.24
CA LEU A 118 28.57 36.08 0.67
C LEU A 118 28.46 37.19 1.71
N LEU A 119 27.94 36.88 2.90
CA LEU A 119 27.82 37.86 3.99
C LEU A 119 29.18 38.39 4.44
N VAL A 120 30.18 37.52 4.57
CA VAL A 120 31.56 37.93 4.92
C VAL A 120 32.17 38.80 3.84
N ALA A 121 32.00 38.44 2.56
CA ALA A 121 32.50 39.24 1.44
C ALA A 121 31.86 40.63 1.39
N ILE A 122 30.55 40.72 1.61
CA ILE A 122 29.83 41.99 1.68
C ILE A 122 30.32 42.83 2.87
N ALA A 123 30.46 42.24 4.05
CA ALA A 123 30.96 42.93 5.24
C ALA A 123 32.40 43.44 5.05
N ALA A 124 33.25 42.67 4.37
CA ALA A 124 34.61 43.09 4.03
C ALA A 124 34.64 44.21 2.99
N TRP A 125 33.68 44.25 2.07
CA TRP A 125 33.59 45.32 1.06
C TRP A 125 33.07 46.64 1.64
N LEU A 126 32.22 46.60 2.67
CA LEU A 126 31.70 47.79 3.36
C LEU A 126 32.67 48.43 4.37
N ARG A 127 33.78 47.77 4.70
CA ARG A 127 34.75 48.24 5.71
C ARG A 127 36.00 48.81 5.07
#